data_AF-A0A7S0R582-F1
#
_entry.id   AF-A0A7S0R582-F1
#
_cell.length_a   1.000
_cell.length_b   1.000
_cell.length_c   1.000
_cell.angle_alpha   90.00
_cell.angle_beta   90.00
_cell.angle_gamma   90.00
#
_symmetry.space_group_name_H-M   'P 1'
#
loop_
_entity.id
_entity.type
_entity.pdbx_description
1 polymer ?
#
loop_
_entity_poly.entity_id
_entity_poly.type
_entity_poly.pdbx_seq_one_letter_code
_entity_poly.pdbx_strand_id
1 'polypeptide(L)'
;GASPRSSRSGRSRRNLAAAEAVAPVDRKPVAITLPESYEEWVDLELSAEVVALLCDADEVAGLGPMALTHESIGRPELFLKYLLYLEEQLAAFGMHLHTLPVYRLAVVVAKHVLKCEELSGIVHLRMAATLAQLGLGAAAERAEAAAARAAAELEELKE
;
A
#
# COMPACT_ATOMS: atom_id res chain seq x y z
N GLY A 1 -48.36 -53.66 -26.98
CA GLY A 1 -47.11 -54.28 -27.45
C GLY A 1 -46.08 -53.19 -27.69
N ALA A 2 -44.85 -53.41 -27.25
CA ALA A 2 -43.83 -52.42 -26.89
C ALA A 2 -43.04 -51.75 -28.05
N SER A 3 -42.63 -50.48 -27.79
CA SER A 3 -41.33 -49.80 -28.01
C SER A 3 -40.62 -49.78 -29.39
N PRO A 4 -39.63 -48.87 -29.62
CA PRO A 4 -39.47 -47.48 -29.14
C PRO A 4 -38.91 -46.50 -30.23
N ARG A 5 -38.97 -45.18 -29.97
CA ARG A 5 -38.22 -44.14 -30.71
C ARG A 5 -37.24 -43.39 -29.79
N SER A 6 -35.98 -43.43 -30.22
CA SER A 6 -34.88 -42.44 -30.11
C SER A 6 -34.51 -41.81 -28.75
N SER A 7 -33.37 -42.28 -28.24
CA SER A 7 -32.15 -41.50 -27.99
C SER A 7 -32.23 -39.96 -27.84
N ARG A 8 -31.86 -39.46 -26.66
CA ARG A 8 -30.76 -38.48 -26.45
C ARG A 8 -30.63 -38.10 -24.98
N SER A 9 -29.42 -37.67 -24.61
CA SER A 9 -29.02 -37.05 -23.33
C SER A 9 -28.30 -37.94 -22.32
N GLY A 10 -27.19 -38.53 -22.75
CA GLY A 10 -26.03 -38.71 -21.88
C GLY A 10 -25.03 -37.57 -22.12
N ARG A 11 -24.85 -36.67 -21.14
CA ARG A 11 -23.55 -36.05 -20.75
C ARG A 11 -23.76 -34.92 -19.75
N SER A 12 -22.78 -34.79 -18.86
CA SER A 12 -22.48 -33.57 -18.10
C SER A 12 -23.36 -33.25 -16.90
N ARG A 13 -23.36 -34.15 -15.91
CA ARG A 13 -23.39 -33.77 -14.49
C ARG A 13 -22.39 -34.63 -13.73
N ARG A 14 -21.12 -34.32 -13.91
CA ARG A 14 -19.98 -34.74 -13.10
C ARG A 14 -18.78 -34.12 -13.77
N ASN A 15 -18.29 -33.04 -13.15
CA ASN A 15 -16.96 -32.43 -13.25
C ASN A 15 -17.10 -30.97 -12.73
N LEU A 16 -17.58 -30.81 -11.49
CA LEU A 16 -17.00 -29.76 -10.65
C LEU A 16 -15.64 -30.33 -10.26
N ALA A 17 -14.64 -29.99 -11.07
CA ALA A 17 -13.26 -30.35 -10.78
C ALA A 17 -12.90 -29.69 -9.44
N ALA A 18 -12.37 -30.52 -8.56
CA ALA A 18 -11.87 -30.17 -7.26
C ALA A 18 -10.96 -28.94 -7.37
N ALA A 19 -11.33 -27.86 -6.68
CA ALA A 19 -10.32 -26.99 -6.14
C ALA A 19 -9.56 -27.86 -5.13
N GLU A 20 -8.36 -28.30 -5.49
CA GLU A 20 -7.42 -28.80 -4.51
C GLU A 20 -7.26 -27.70 -3.47
N ALA A 21 -7.85 -27.92 -2.29
CA ALA A 21 -7.55 -27.13 -1.12
C ALA A 21 -6.06 -27.32 -0.88
N VAL A 22 -5.27 -26.31 -1.24
CA VAL A 22 -3.87 -26.22 -0.84
C VAL A 22 -3.89 -26.35 0.68
N ALA A 23 -3.38 -27.48 1.17
CA ALA A 23 -3.29 -27.73 2.60
C ALA A 23 -2.53 -26.54 3.22
N PRO A 24 -2.98 -26.00 4.36
CA PRO A 24 -2.26 -24.92 5.00
C PRO A 24 -0.85 -25.41 5.27
N VAL A 25 0.13 -24.79 4.62
CA VAL A 25 1.54 -25.12 4.86
C VAL A 25 1.76 -24.81 6.34
N ASP A 26 2.04 -25.84 7.13
CA ASP A 26 2.36 -25.71 8.55
C ASP A 26 3.76 -25.08 8.66
N ARG A 27 3.81 -23.77 8.40
CA ARG A 27 5.02 -22.96 8.52
C ARG A 27 5.15 -22.60 9.99
N LYS A 28 6.14 -23.21 10.65
CA LYS A 28 6.51 -22.84 12.02
C LYS A 28 6.73 -21.32 12.05
N PRO A 29 6.04 -20.56 12.92
CA PRO A 29 6.15 -19.11 12.94
C PRO A 29 7.60 -18.74 13.26
N VAL A 30 8.27 -18.12 12.29
CA VAL A 30 9.58 -17.51 12.51
C VAL A 30 9.31 -16.23 13.28
N ALA A 31 9.69 -16.19 14.55
CA ALA A 31 9.62 -14.97 15.34
C ALA A 31 10.63 -13.97 14.76
N ILE A 32 10.14 -12.94 14.06
CA ILE A 32 10.98 -11.79 13.73
C ILE A 32 11.23 -11.04 15.04
N THR A 33 12.49 -10.98 15.45
CA THR A 33 12.90 -10.06 16.51
C THR A 33 13.18 -8.72 15.86
N LEU A 34 12.37 -7.71 16.17
CA LEU A 34 12.60 -6.36 15.65
C LEU A 34 13.81 -5.74 16.37
N PRO A 35 14.67 -5.00 15.66
CA PRO A 35 15.77 -4.26 16.29
C PRO A 35 15.28 -3.31 17.39
N GLU A 36 16.01 -3.27 18.50
CA GLU A 36 15.69 -2.43 19.67
C GLU A 36 16.59 -1.19 19.77
N SER A 37 17.72 -1.18 19.06
CA SER A 37 18.67 -0.06 18.99
C SER A 37 18.88 0.46 17.58
N TYR A 38 19.36 1.70 17.44
CA TYR A 38 19.64 2.30 16.14
C TYR A 38 20.74 1.54 15.39
N GLU A 39 21.74 1.04 16.11
CA GLU A 39 22.83 0.24 15.59
C GLU A 39 22.31 -1.08 15.00
N GLU A 40 21.40 -1.76 15.70
CA GLU A 40 20.78 -2.99 15.18
C GLU A 40 19.91 -2.73 13.95
N TRP A 41 19.26 -1.56 13.84
CA TRP A 41 18.54 -1.18 12.62
C TRP A 41 19.46 -0.99 11.42
N VAL A 42 20.69 -0.52 11.64
CA VAL A 42 21.70 -0.35 10.58
C VAL A 42 22.22 -1.70 10.11
N ASP A 43 22.42 -2.64 11.04
CA ASP A 43 22.94 -3.98 10.76
C ASP A 43 21.84 -4.99 10.40
N LEU A 44 20.57 -4.56 10.32
CA LEU A 44 19.45 -5.43 9.97
C LEU A 44 19.54 -5.88 8.50
N GLU A 45 19.93 -7.13 8.30
CA GLU A 45 19.82 -7.80 7.01
C GLU A 45 18.46 -8.50 6.88
N LEU A 46 17.73 -8.15 5.81
CA LEU A 46 16.48 -8.82 5.46
C LEU A 46 16.79 -10.11 4.68
N SER A 47 16.83 -11.25 5.38
CA SER A 47 16.98 -12.56 4.73
C SER A 47 15.79 -12.86 3.81
N ALA A 48 15.99 -13.76 2.82
CA ALA A 48 14.93 -14.15 1.91
C ALA A 48 13.70 -14.74 2.64
N GLU A 49 13.94 -15.45 3.75
CA GLU A 49 12.90 -16.01 4.60
C GLU A 49 12.13 -14.93 5.36
N VAL A 50 12.81 -13.89 5.85
CA VAL A 50 12.16 -12.75 6.52
C VAL A 50 11.31 -11.95 5.53
N VAL A 51 11.84 -11.70 4.33
CA VAL A 51 11.08 -11.03 3.25
C VAL A 51 9.85 -11.85 2.86
N ALA A 52 9.99 -13.17 2.69
CA ALA A 52 8.86 -14.05 2.39
C ALA A 52 7.80 -14.02 3.50
N LEU A 53 8.21 -14.00 4.77
CA LEU A 53 7.29 -13.91 5.90
C LEU A 53 6.54 -12.57 5.94
N LEU A 54 7.23 -11.47 5.64
CA LEU A 54 6.60 -10.14 5.57
C LEU A 54 5.58 -10.08 4.44
N CYS A 55 5.91 -10.62 3.26
CA CYS A 55 4.99 -10.72 2.13
C CYS A 55 3.78 -11.62 2.46
N ASP A 56 4.00 -12.79 3.09
CA ASP A 56 2.93 -13.68 3.52
C ASP A 56 2.03 -12.99 4.58
N ALA A 57 2.62 -12.25 5.52
CA ALA A 57 1.90 -11.50 6.53
C ALA A 57 1.02 -10.43 5.89
N ASP A 58 1.49 -9.76 4.84
CA ASP A 58 0.70 -8.80 4.08
C ASP A 58 -0.49 -9.48 3.35
N GLU A 59 -0.28 -10.67 2.80
CA GLU A 59 -1.37 -11.47 2.22
C GLU A 59 -2.40 -11.90 3.28
N VAL A 60 -1.94 -12.39 4.44
CA VAL A 60 -2.79 -12.87 5.54
C VAL A 60 -3.53 -11.73 6.24
N ALA A 61 -2.89 -10.56 6.40
CA ALA A 61 -3.51 -9.35 6.95
C ALA A 61 -4.52 -8.72 5.97
N GLY A 62 -4.67 -9.26 4.77
CA GLY A 62 -5.57 -8.73 3.75
C GLY A 62 -5.08 -7.37 3.21
N LEU A 63 -3.80 -7.05 3.35
CA LEU A 63 -3.20 -5.82 2.80
C LEU A 63 -3.21 -5.84 1.26
N GLY A 64 -3.34 -7.02 0.65
CA GLY A 64 -3.72 -7.19 -0.76
C GLY A 64 -2.87 -6.33 -1.71
N PRO A 65 -3.46 -5.44 -2.54
CA PRO A 65 -2.71 -4.58 -3.46
C PRO A 65 -1.82 -3.52 -2.78
N MET A 66 -1.76 -3.50 -1.45
CA MET A 66 -0.89 -2.64 -0.65
C MET A 66 0.32 -3.37 -0.08
N ALA A 67 0.45 -4.69 -0.29
CA ALA A 67 1.69 -5.40 -0.01
C ALA A 67 2.84 -4.76 -0.79
N LEU A 68 3.96 -4.47 -0.11
CA LEU A 68 5.17 -4.02 -0.80
C LEU A 68 5.85 -5.22 -1.46
N THR A 69 5.61 -5.38 -2.75
CA THR A 69 6.26 -6.38 -3.58
C THR A 69 7.12 -5.68 -4.63
N HIS A 70 8.02 -6.42 -5.27
CA HIS A 70 8.78 -5.87 -6.40
C HIS A 70 7.85 -5.32 -7.50
N GLU A 71 6.69 -5.95 -7.71
CA GLU A 71 5.69 -5.49 -8.67
C GLU A 71 5.01 -4.20 -8.22
N SER A 72 4.58 -4.10 -6.96
CA SER A 72 3.89 -2.89 -6.46
C SER A 72 4.82 -1.69 -6.33
N ILE A 73 6.11 -1.92 -6.01
CA ILE A 73 7.14 -0.88 -6.04
C ILE A 73 7.38 -0.38 -7.47
N GLY A 74 7.37 -1.28 -8.46
CA GLY A 74 7.48 -0.92 -9.88
C GLY A 74 6.30 -0.12 -10.43
N ARG A 75 5.23 0.04 -9.64
CA ARG A 75 3.99 0.75 -9.99
C ARG A 75 3.83 1.98 -9.09
N PRO A 76 4.25 3.18 -9.54
CA PRO A 76 4.30 4.37 -8.69
C PRO A 76 2.96 4.73 -8.02
N GLU A 77 1.84 4.40 -8.64
CA GLU A 77 0.51 4.60 -8.08
C GLU A 77 0.22 3.69 -6.87
N LEU A 78 0.71 2.45 -6.90
CA LEU A 78 0.59 1.52 -5.78
C LEU A 78 1.57 1.88 -4.66
N PHE A 79 2.79 2.28 -5.04
CA PHE A 79 3.77 2.76 -4.08
C PHE A 79 3.28 4.02 -3.34
N LEU A 80 2.72 5.01 -4.06
CA LEU A 80 2.12 6.19 -3.43
C LEU A 80 0.98 5.78 -2.49
N LYS A 81 0.10 4.86 -2.93
CA LYS A 81 -0.99 4.36 -2.08
C LYS A 81 -0.44 3.76 -0.78
N TYR A 82 0.63 2.95 -0.86
CA TYR A 82 1.28 2.39 0.31
C TYR A 82 1.80 3.47 1.26
N LEU A 83 2.44 4.52 0.76
CA LEU A 83 2.92 5.62 1.61
C LEU A 83 1.79 6.30 2.37
N LEU A 84 0.63 6.50 1.72
CA LEU A 84 -0.55 7.06 2.40
C LEU A 84 -1.11 6.13 3.46
N TYR A 85 -1.12 4.82 3.20
CA TYR A 85 -1.50 3.84 4.21
C TYR A 85 -0.52 3.83 5.41
N LEU A 86 0.79 3.82 5.14
CA LEU A 86 1.81 3.87 6.18
C LEU A 86 1.66 5.13 7.04
N GLU A 87 1.39 6.27 6.42
CA GLU A 87 1.10 7.51 7.12
C GLU A 87 -0.10 7.37 8.07
N GLU A 88 -1.21 6.81 7.59
CA GLU A 88 -2.41 6.58 8.40
C GLU A 88 -2.13 5.66 9.59
N GLN A 89 -1.35 4.59 9.39
CA GLN A 89 -0.97 3.69 10.48
C GLN A 89 -0.09 4.41 11.50
N LEU A 90 0.95 5.13 11.06
CA LEU A 90 1.81 5.89 11.96
C LEU A 90 1.01 6.91 12.78
N ALA A 91 0.09 7.63 12.15
CA ALA A 91 -0.80 8.56 12.84
C ALA A 91 -1.71 7.84 13.87
N ALA A 92 -2.26 6.67 13.52
CA ALA A 92 -3.10 5.87 14.42
C ALA A 92 -2.34 5.40 15.68
N PHE A 93 -1.03 5.17 15.56
CA PHE A 93 -0.15 4.86 16.70
C PHE A 93 0.38 6.10 17.43
N GLY A 94 -0.10 7.29 17.12
CA GLY A 94 0.34 8.55 17.74
C GLY A 94 1.73 9.01 17.30
N MET A 95 2.32 8.39 16.27
CA MET A 95 3.65 8.70 15.75
C MET A 95 3.62 9.84 14.73
N HIS A 96 2.92 10.93 15.05
CA HIS A 96 2.69 12.07 14.13
C HIS A 96 3.97 12.75 13.62
N LEU A 97 5.08 12.68 14.35
CA LEU A 97 6.36 13.22 13.85
C LEU A 97 6.93 12.34 12.72
N HIS A 98 6.72 11.02 12.79
CA HIS A 98 7.23 10.04 11.84
C HIS A 98 6.45 10.04 10.52
N THR A 99 5.25 10.64 10.48
CA THR A 99 4.50 10.82 9.23
C THR A 99 5.13 11.86 8.31
N LEU A 100 5.88 12.83 8.84
CA LEU A 100 6.49 13.90 8.05
C LEU A 100 7.43 13.41 6.93
N PRO A 101 8.40 12.51 7.18
CA PRO A 101 9.21 11.95 6.09
C PRO A 101 8.38 11.15 5.08
N VAL A 102 7.32 10.46 5.53
CA VAL A 102 6.40 9.73 4.64
C VAL A 102 5.64 10.68 3.72
N TYR A 103 5.11 11.79 4.25
CA TYR A 103 4.50 12.85 3.45
C TYR A 103 5.46 13.44 2.41
N ARG A 104 6.72 13.69 2.79
CA ARG A 104 7.73 14.21 1.85
C ARG A 104 7.99 13.25 0.71
N LEU A 105 8.11 11.95 1.00
CA LEU A 105 8.27 10.94 -0.04
C LEU A 105 7.03 10.83 -0.92
N ALA A 106 5.83 10.88 -0.34
CA ALA A 106 4.58 10.86 -1.09
C ALA A 106 4.44 12.07 -2.03
N VAL A 107 4.84 13.27 -1.61
CA VAL A 107 4.89 14.46 -2.50
C VAL A 107 5.85 14.22 -3.66
N VAL A 108 7.05 13.68 -3.41
CA VAL A 108 8.05 13.41 -4.46
C VAL A 108 7.50 12.41 -5.47
N VAL A 109 6.88 11.33 -5.02
CA VAL A 109 6.28 10.33 -5.90
C VAL A 109 5.13 10.94 -6.70
N ALA A 110 4.22 11.68 -6.07
CA ALA A 110 3.10 12.31 -6.74
C ALA A 110 3.55 13.34 -7.80
N LYS A 111 4.42 14.29 -7.43
CA LYS A 111 4.86 15.38 -8.30
C LYS A 111 5.83 14.92 -9.39
N HIS A 112 6.83 14.13 -9.04
CA HIS A 112 7.95 13.86 -9.96
C HIS A 112 7.85 12.53 -10.69
N VAL A 113 7.24 11.51 -10.08
CA VAL A 113 7.12 10.18 -10.70
C VAL A 113 5.79 10.07 -11.44
N LEU A 114 4.68 10.38 -10.77
CA LEU A 114 3.34 10.33 -11.34
C LEU A 114 2.96 11.59 -12.13
N LYS A 115 3.67 12.70 -11.93
CA LYS A 115 3.39 13.99 -12.57
C LYS A 115 1.94 14.46 -12.36
N CYS A 116 1.42 14.24 -11.15
CA CYS A 116 0.06 14.63 -10.78
C CYS A 116 0.12 15.68 -9.66
N GLU A 117 -0.08 16.93 -10.04
CA GLU A 117 -0.06 18.07 -9.13
C GLU A 117 -1.23 18.03 -8.14
N GLU A 118 -2.39 17.49 -8.52
CA GLU A 118 -3.52 17.30 -7.62
C GLU A 118 -3.16 16.41 -6.44
N LEU A 119 -2.54 15.26 -6.72
CA LEU A 119 -2.12 14.33 -5.68
C LEU A 119 -1.03 14.96 -4.80
N SER A 120 -0.07 15.66 -5.40
CA SER A 120 0.93 16.43 -4.65
C SER A 120 0.29 17.45 -3.70
N GLY A 121 -0.70 18.20 -4.20
CA GLY A 121 -1.47 19.17 -3.42
C GLY A 121 -2.25 18.54 -2.27
N ILE A 122 -2.92 17.41 -2.50
CA ILE A 122 -3.63 16.66 -1.45
C ILE A 122 -2.66 16.21 -0.35
N VAL A 123 -1.48 15.69 -0.72
CA VAL A 123 -0.46 15.28 0.26
C VAL A 123 0.05 16.47 1.05
N HIS A 124 0.24 17.63 0.40
CA HIS A 124 0.60 18.87 1.09
C HIS A 124 -0.46 19.35 2.10
N LEU A 125 -1.75 19.23 1.77
CA LEU A 125 -2.84 19.56 2.71
C LEU A 125 -2.88 18.60 3.90
N ARG A 126 -2.71 17.30 3.68
CA ARG A 126 -2.63 16.32 4.77
C ARG A 126 -1.46 16.64 5.70
N MET A 127 -0.29 16.93 5.13
CA MET A 127 0.89 17.36 5.90
C MET A 127 0.65 18.65 6.68
N ALA A 128 -0.06 19.63 6.10
CA ALA A 128 -0.41 20.87 6.79
C ALA A 128 -1.27 20.60 8.04
N ALA A 129 -2.28 19.74 7.90
CA ALA A 129 -3.15 19.36 9.00
C ALA A 129 -2.36 18.69 10.15
N THR A 130 -1.44 17.77 9.82
CA THR A 130 -0.58 17.15 10.84
C THR A 130 0.37 18.16 11.49
N LEU A 131 0.98 19.06 10.71
CA LEU A 131 1.86 20.10 11.25
C LEU A 131 1.11 21.04 12.20
N ALA A 132 -0.13 21.39 11.87
CA ALA A 132 -1.00 22.18 12.74
C ALA A 132 -1.32 21.43 14.06
N GLN A 133 -1.63 20.13 13.99
CA GLN A 133 -1.84 19.28 15.17
C GLN A 133 -0.60 19.20 16.07
N LEU A 134 0.60 19.24 15.48
CA LEU A 134 1.87 19.27 16.20
C LEU A 134 2.23 20.67 16.76
N GLY A 135 1.40 21.69 16.55
CA GLY A 135 1.67 23.07 16.98
C GLY A 135 2.70 23.81 16.11
N LEU A 136 3.01 23.30 14.92
CA LEU A 136 4.01 23.86 14.00
C LEU A 136 3.35 24.79 12.96
N GLY A 137 2.69 25.84 13.41
CA GLY A 137 1.86 26.73 12.58
C GLY A 137 2.55 27.27 11.32
N ALA A 138 3.74 27.86 11.45
CA ALA A 138 4.49 28.38 10.29
C ALA A 138 4.92 27.28 9.29
N ALA A 139 5.05 26.03 9.74
CA ALA A 139 5.30 24.91 8.83
C ALA A 139 4.01 24.47 8.13
N ALA A 140 2.88 24.48 8.84
CA ALA A 140 1.55 24.19 8.28
C ALA A 140 1.19 25.19 7.17
N GLU A 141 1.33 26.50 7.42
CA GLU A 141 1.06 27.56 6.42
C GLU A 141 1.91 27.38 5.15
N ARG A 142 3.19 27.01 5.29
CA ARG A 142 4.06 26.72 4.14
C ARG A 142 3.60 25.50 3.34
N ALA A 143 3.05 24.50 4.01
CA ALA A 143 2.49 23.31 3.38
C ALA A 143 1.17 23.65 2.65
N GLU A 144 0.30 24.46 3.24
CA GLU A 144 -0.92 24.97 2.57
C GLU A 144 -0.57 25.80 1.33
N ALA A 145 0.41 26.70 1.44
CA ALA A 145 0.88 27.48 0.31
C ALA A 145 1.46 26.60 -0.81
N ALA A 146 2.08 25.46 -0.47
CA ALA A 146 2.53 24.50 -1.47
C ALA A 146 1.37 23.79 -2.17
N ALA A 147 0.31 23.42 -1.44
CA ALA A 147 -0.91 22.89 -2.04
C ALA A 147 -1.59 23.90 -2.97
N ALA A 148 -1.67 25.17 -2.57
CA ALA A 148 -2.24 26.24 -3.39
C ALA A 148 -1.46 26.44 -4.70
N ARG A 149 -0.12 26.36 -4.66
CA ARG A 149 0.70 26.41 -5.89
C ARG A 149 0.44 25.23 -6.82
N ALA A 150 0.34 24.02 -6.28
CA ALA A 150 0.03 22.84 -7.09
C ALA A 150 -1.34 22.96 -7.77
N ALA A 151 -2.33 23.53 -7.09
CA ALA A 151 -3.64 23.83 -7.68
C ALA A 151 -3.57 24.89 -8.79
N ALA A 152 -2.77 25.94 -8.61
CA ALA A 152 -2.58 26.97 -9.63
C ALA A 152 -1.86 26.42 -10.88
N GLU A 153 -0.80 25.62 -10.70
CA GLU A 153 -0.07 24.96 -11.80
C GLU A 153 -1.01 24.08 -12.64
N LEU A 154 -1.98 23.42 -12.01
CA LEU A 154 -2.98 22.64 -12.71
C LEU A 154 -3.93 23.50 -13.56
N GLU A 155 -4.39 24.63 -13.04
CA GLU A 155 -5.28 25.52 -13.79
C GLU A 155 -4.57 26.13 -15.01
N GLU A 156 -3.30 26.49 -14.88
CA GLU A 156 -2.49 26.97 -16.01
C GLU A 156 -2.33 25.92 -17.14
N LEU A 157 -2.34 24.62 -16.81
CA LEU A 157 -2.27 23.54 -17.81
C LEU A 157 -3.59 23.31 -18.56
N LYS A 158 -4.70 23.88 -18.08
CA LYS A 158 -6.03 23.75 -18.70
C LYS A 158 -6.34 24.89 -19.68
N GLU A 159 -5.57 25.98 -19.64
CA GLU A 159 -5.67 27.15 -20.54
C GLU A 159 -4.84 26.98 -21.82
#